data_AF-A0A935TIT7-F1
#
_entry.id   AF-A0A935TIT7-F1
#
_cell.length_a   1.000
_cell.length_b   1.000
_cell.length_c   1.000
_cell.angle_alpha   90.00
_cell.angle_beta   90.00
_cell.angle_gamma   90.00
#
_symmetry.space_group_name_H-M   'P 1'
#
loop_
_entity.id
_entity.type
_entity.pdbx_description
1 polymer ?
#
loop_
_entity_poly.entity_id
_entity_poly.type
_entity_poly.pdbx_seq_one_letter_code
_entity_poly.pdbx_strand_id
1 'polypeptide(L)'
;MQTKNMSIKNKYQYIGFSSNSVRFKENDLWGINDLEGNEVLPKYYNEIFTLSSGYKFFAAREGYFWKIYNKNGVEIFSEKYDSLHPYYGLFGITKIKKGDKFGLINKYGRKIIPPIFKKIEKFGSGLVFHNFDSTTEFLDRKSLINLPEISKEMHIDYLKDPVKNILQSKAIKKSKSF
;
A
#
# COMPACT_ATOMS: atom_id res chain seq x y z
N MET A 1 25.70 -38.73 1.90
CA MET A 1 25.05 -37.56 2.56
C MET A 1 24.49 -36.60 1.50
N GLN A 2 23.37 -36.95 0.86
CA GLN A 2 22.82 -36.17 -0.27
C GLN A 2 21.31 -35.87 -0.14
N THR A 3 20.73 -36.02 1.06
CA THR A 3 19.27 -36.09 1.23
C THR A 3 18.63 -34.85 1.86
N LYS A 4 19.39 -33.93 2.46
CA LYS A 4 18.80 -32.76 3.14
C LYS A 4 18.40 -31.61 2.21
N ASN A 5 19.09 -31.46 1.07
CA ASN A 5 18.82 -30.38 0.10
C ASN A 5 17.67 -30.69 -0.86
N MET A 6 17.28 -31.96 -0.99
CA MET A 6 16.22 -32.39 -1.91
C MET A 6 14.82 -32.29 -1.29
N SER A 7 14.69 -32.31 0.05
CA SER A 7 13.37 -32.26 0.72
C SER A 7 12.76 -30.85 0.83
N ILE A 8 13.60 -29.81 0.93
CA ILE A 8 13.12 -28.42 1.02
C ILE A 8 12.48 -27.98 -0.32
N LYS A 9 13.01 -28.50 -1.43
CA LYS A 9 12.53 -28.18 -2.79
C LYS A 9 11.16 -28.79 -3.12
N ASN A 10 10.76 -29.87 -2.44
CA ASN A 10 9.46 -30.52 -2.67
C ASN A 10 8.32 -29.91 -1.85
N LYS A 11 8.62 -29.14 -0.80
CA LYS A 11 7.59 -28.51 0.04
C LYS A 11 7.10 -27.17 -0.53
N TYR A 12 8.00 -26.38 -1.12
CA TYR A 12 7.70 -25.00 -1.53
C TYR A 12 7.69 -24.86 -3.05
N GLN A 13 6.59 -24.34 -3.57
CA GLN A 13 6.46 -23.91 -4.96
C GLN A 13 7.32 -22.67 -5.25
N TYR A 14 7.56 -21.82 -4.24
CA TYR A 14 8.41 -20.63 -4.34
C TYR A 14 9.09 -20.33 -3.00
N ILE A 15 10.33 -19.85 -3.06
CA ILE A 15 11.04 -19.22 -1.95
C ILE A 15 11.78 -17.99 -2.48
N GLY A 16 11.60 -16.85 -1.82
CA GLY A 16 12.24 -15.59 -2.17
C GLY A 16 12.81 -14.92 -0.93
N PHE A 17 14.09 -14.58 -0.98
CA PHE A 17 14.79 -13.90 0.10
C PHE A 17 14.75 -12.39 -0.09
N SER A 18 14.61 -11.68 1.02
CA SER A 18 14.81 -10.24 1.12
C SER A 18 15.82 -9.94 2.23
N SER A 19 16.16 -8.66 2.42
CA SER A 19 17.11 -8.23 3.44
C SER A 19 16.67 -8.55 4.88
N ASN A 20 15.39 -8.85 5.13
CA ASN A 20 14.86 -9.04 6.49
C ASN A 20 13.77 -10.13 6.61
N SER A 21 13.39 -10.78 5.51
CA SER A 21 12.29 -11.75 5.51
C SER A 21 12.42 -12.73 4.35
N VAL A 22 11.80 -13.90 4.51
CA VAL A 22 11.69 -14.95 3.51
C VAL A 22 10.22 -15.10 3.13
N ARG A 23 9.90 -14.84 1.86
CA ARG A 23 8.61 -15.18 1.29
C ARG A 23 8.63 -16.61 0.80
N PHE A 24 7.56 -17.34 1.04
CA PHE A 24 7.41 -18.67 0.51
C PHE A 24 5.99 -18.88 -0.02
N LYS A 25 5.86 -19.79 -0.97
CA LYS A 25 4.58 -20.28 -1.48
C LYS A 25 4.54 -21.79 -1.38
N GLU A 26 3.49 -22.32 -0.77
CA GLU A 26 3.23 -23.75 -0.64
C GLU A 26 1.71 -23.98 -0.77
N ASN A 27 1.30 -25.00 -1.52
CA ASN A 27 -0.11 -25.30 -1.81
C ASN A 27 -0.92 -24.08 -2.27
N ASP A 28 -0.33 -23.30 -3.16
CA ASP A 28 -0.90 -22.07 -3.72
C ASP A 28 -1.15 -20.90 -2.76
N LEU A 29 -0.70 -21.03 -1.51
CA LEU A 29 -0.80 -20.01 -0.49
C LEU A 29 0.57 -19.46 -0.12
N TRP A 30 0.60 -18.15 0.12
CA TRP A 30 1.78 -17.40 0.49
C TRP A 30 1.88 -17.21 2.00
N GLY A 31 3.12 -17.20 2.49
CA GLY A 31 3.48 -16.81 3.84
C GLY A 31 4.79 -16.01 3.87
N ILE A 32 5.10 -15.45 5.03
CA ILE A 32 6.35 -14.75 5.32
C ILE A 32 6.94 -15.27 6.61
N ASN A 33 8.21 -15.64 6.58
CA ASN A 33 9.02 -15.83 7.77
C ASN A 33 10.06 -14.71 7.89
N ASP A 34 10.60 -14.50 9.09
CA ASP A 34 11.84 -13.76 9.23
C ASP A 34 13.05 -14.59 8.74
N LEU A 35 14.26 -14.04 8.87
CA LEU A 35 15.49 -14.73 8.44
C LEU A 35 15.88 -15.90 9.35
N GLU A 36 15.36 -15.97 10.57
CA GLU A 36 15.58 -17.06 11.51
C GLU A 36 14.57 -18.21 11.29
N GLY A 37 13.55 -17.97 10.47
CA GLY A 37 12.50 -18.93 10.14
C GLY A 37 11.26 -18.81 11.03
N ASN A 38 11.19 -17.81 11.91
CA ASN A 38 9.99 -17.55 12.70
C ASN A 38 8.88 -16.99 11.80
N GLU A 39 7.64 -17.38 12.08
CA GLU A 39 6.48 -16.96 11.30
C GLU A 39 6.20 -15.46 11.53
N VAL A 40 6.15 -14.70 10.44
CA VAL A 40 5.70 -13.30 10.42
C VAL A 40 4.27 -13.23 9.89
N LEU A 41 4.00 -13.89 8.76
CA LEU A 41 2.66 -14.08 8.24
C LEU A 41 2.46 -15.58 7.95
N PRO A 42 1.44 -16.22 8.54
CA PRO A 42 1.14 -17.61 8.26
C PRO A 42 0.81 -17.84 6.78
N LYS A 43 0.92 -19.10 6.37
CA LYS A 43 0.59 -19.56 5.02
C LYS A 43 -0.93 -19.59 4.79
N TYR A 44 -1.55 -18.42 4.68
CA TYR A 44 -3.01 -18.26 4.47
C TYR A 44 -3.38 -17.37 3.29
N TYR A 45 -2.41 -16.69 2.67
CA TYR A 45 -2.71 -15.59 1.76
C TYR A 45 -2.66 -16.01 0.30
N ASN A 46 -3.62 -15.54 -0.49
CA ASN A 46 -3.64 -15.79 -1.93
C ASN A 46 -2.52 -15.05 -2.66
N GLU A 47 -2.15 -13.86 -2.15
CA GLU A 47 -1.08 -13.02 -2.68
C GLU A 47 -0.46 -12.18 -1.55
N ILE A 48 0.84 -11.88 -1.67
CA ILE A 48 1.55 -10.96 -0.77
C ILE A 48 2.52 -10.09 -1.58
N PHE A 49 2.56 -8.79 -1.30
CA PHE A 49 3.58 -7.89 -1.86
C PHE A 49 4.09 -6.86 -0.83
N THR A 50 5.27 -6.29 -1.11
CA THR A 50 5.85 -5.22 -0.27
C THR A 50 5.25 -3.87 -0.61
N LEU A 51 4.87 -3.08 0.39
CA LEU A 51 4.40 -1.69 0.19
C LEU A 51 5.52 -0.64 0.21
N SER A 52 6.67 -0.98 0.79
CA SER A 52 7.79 -0.04 0.94
C SER A 52 9.12 -0.69 0.59
N SER A 53 10.08 0.15 0.16
CA SER A 53 11.49 -0.23 0.26
C SER A 53 11.84 -0.59 1.71
N GLY A 54 12.70 -1.60 1.87
CA GLY A 54 13.12 -2.10 3.19
C GLY A 54 12.12 -3.04 3.88
N TYR A 55 11.08 -3.53 3.18
CA TYR A 55 10.24 -4.65 3.65
C TYR A 55 9.63 -4.44 5.04
N LYS A 56 9.19 -3.21 5.32
CA LYS A 56 8.61 -2.84 6.62
C LYS A 56 7.10 -3.07 6.69
N PHE A 57 6.43 -3.08 5.53
CA PHE A 57 4.99 -3.25 5.42
C PHE A 57 4.66 -4.17 4.25
N PHE A 58 3.68 -5.02 4.48
CA PHE A 58 3.18 -6.00 3.53
C PHE A 58 1.70 -5.77 3.28
N ALA A 59 1.29 -5.91 2.03
CA ALA A 59 -0.11 -6.10 1.70
C ALA A 59 -0.32 -7.57 1.40
N ALA A 60 -1.34 -8.18 2.01
CA ALA A 60 -1.67 -9.57 1.81
C ALA A 60 -3.16 -9.74 1.51
N ARG A 61 -3.48 -10.62 0.56
CA ARG A 61 -4.86 -10.89 0.15
C ARG A 61 -5.38 -12.12 0.87
N GLU A 62 -6.45 -11.92 1.63
CA GLU A 62 -7.21 -12.97 2.31
C GLU A 62 -8.60 -13.05 1.65
N GLY A 63 -8.80 -14.07 0.81
CA GLY A 63 -9.99 -14.21 -0.01
C GLY A 63 -10.12 -13.07 -1.03
N TYR A 64 -11.17 -12.24 -0.88
CA TYR A 64 -11.44 -11.11 -1.77
C TYR A 64 -10.83 -9.79 -1.29
N PHE A 65 -10.34 -9.74 -0.06
CA PHE A 65 -9.92 -8.49 0.55
C PHE A 65 -8.42 -8.45 0.79
N TRP A 66 -7.87 -7.25 0.63
CA TRP A 66 -6.51 -6.94 1.00
C TRP A 66 -6.44 -6.32 2.39
N LYS A 67 -5.43 -6.74 3.14
CA LYS A 67 -5.05 -6.22 4.46
C LYS A 67 -3.60 -5.79 4.46
N ILE A 68 -3.24 -4.93 5.41
CA ILE A 68 -1.89 -4.36 5.53
C ILE A 68 -1.29 -4.72 6.88
N TYR A 69 -0.07 -5.25 6.84
CA TYR A 69 0.68 -5.74 8.00
C TYR A 69 2.01 -5.00 8.12
N ASN A 70 2.52 -4.84 9.33
CA ASN A 70 3.91 -4.44 9.53
C ASN A 70 4.86 -5.64 9.40
N LYS A 71 6.16 -5.37 9.53
CA LYS A 71 7.23 -6.37 9.50
C LYS A 71 7.14 -7.48 10.56
N ASN A 72 6.32 -7.30 11.59
CA ASN A 72 6.11 -8.28 12.65
C ASN A 72 4.79 -9.05 12.45
N GLY A 73 4.11 -8.89 11.31
CA GLY A 73 2.86 -9.59 11.04
C GLY A 73 1.62 -8.97 11.69
N VAL A 74 1.75 -7.80 12.33
CA VAL A 74 0.61 -7.14 12.98
C VAL A 74 -0.17 -6.34 11.94
N GLU A 75 -1.47 -6.59 11.85
CA GLU A 75 -2.40 -5.84 11.01
C GLU A 75 -2.44 -4.36 11.48
N ILE A 76 -2.11 -3.42 10.59
CA ILE A 76 -1.95 -2.00 10.95
C ILE A 76 -3.27 -1.22 10.79
N PHE A 77 -4.19 -1.72 9.95
CA PHE A 77 -5.48 -1.11 9.72
C PHE A 77 -6.56 -2.17 9.67
N SER A 78 -7.63 -1.98 10.44
CA SER A 78 -8.83 -2.83 10.38
C SER A 78 -9.64 -2.66 9.09
N GLU A 79 -9.32 -1.65 8.28
CA GLU A 79 -9.97 -1.39 7.00
C GLU A 79 -9.53 -2.41 5.96
N LYS A 80 -10.51 -3.15 5.42
CA LYS A 80 -10.35 -4.05 4.28
C LYS A 80 -10.54 -3.29 2.96
N TYR A 81 -9.74 -3.63 1.96
CA TYR A 81 -9.80 -3.07 0.61
C TYR A 81 -10.08 -4.15 -0.43
N ASP A 82 -10.88 -3.83 -1.46
CA ASP A 82 -11.21 -4.78 -2.53
C ASP A 82 -10.03 -4.98 -3.48
N SER A 83 -9.18 -3.96 -3.65
CA SER A 83 -7.95 -4.07 -4.41
C SER A 83 -6.89 -3.11 -3.91
N LEU A 84 -5.63 -3.49 -4.09
CA LEU A 84 -4.46 -2.63 -3.94
C LEU A 84 -3.60 -2.70 -5.21
N HIS A 85 -3.10 -1.55 -5.66
CA HIS A 85 -2.23 -1.46 -6.82
C HIS A 85 -1.09 -0.46 -6.58
N PRO A 86 0.17 -0.92 -6.44
CA PRO A 86 1.32 -0.03 -6.27
C PRO A 86 1.55 0.83 -7.52
N TYR A 87 1.57 2.17 -7.37
CA TYR A 87 1.86 3.08 -8.49
C TYR A 87 3.31 3.56 -8.53
N TYR A 88 3.83 3.90 -7.37
CA TYR A 88 5.19 4.43 -7.22
C TYR A 88 5.91 3.64 -6.14
N GLY A 89 6.25 2.38 -6.43
CA GLY A 89 6.79 1.44 -5.45
C GLY A 89 7.99 1.96 -4.64
N LEU A 90 8.90 2.73 -5.26
CA LEU A 90 10.03 3.38 -4.56
C LEU A 90 9.59 4.43 -3.54
N PHE A 91 8.50 5.14 -3.81
CA PHE A 91 7.92 6.16 -2.94
C PHE A 91 6.80 5.59 -2.04
N GLY A 92 6.45 4.32 -2.26
CA GLY A 92 5.39 3.56 -1.61
C GLY A 92 4.02 4.22 -1.68
N ILE A 93 3.67 4.76 -2.86
CA ILE A 93 2.29 5.19 -3.12
C ILE A 93 1.54 4.02 -3.74
N THR A 94 0.45 3.63 -3.09
CA THR A 94 -0.37 2.51 -3.49
C THR A 94 -1.82 2.96 -3.62
N LYS A 95 -2.44 2.66 -4.77
CA LYS A 95 -3.87 2.86 -4.98
C LYS A 95 -4.65 1.81 -4.23
N ILE A 96 -5.69 2.23 -3.52
CA ILE A 96 -6.67 1.38 -2.85
C ILE A 96 -8.03 1.50 -3.55
N LYS A 97 -8.80 0.41 -3.54
CA LYS A 97 -10.22 0.40 -3.92
C LYS A 97 -11.07 -0.05 -2.73
N LYS A 98 -12.20 0.63 -2.51
CA LYS A 98 -13.25 0.22 -1.56
C LYS A 98 -14.62 0.55 -2.15
N GLY A 99 -15.46 -0.46 -2.36
CA GLY A 99 -16.62 -0.36 -3.23
C GLY A 99 -16.20 0.16 -4.61
N ASP A 100 -16.94 1.11 -5.16
CA ASP A 100 -16.62 1.71 -6.47
C ASP A 100 -15.69 2.93 -6.40
N LYS A 101 -15.03 3.14 -5.25
CA LYS A 101 -14.22 4.33 -5.01
C LYS A 101 -12.74 3.98 -4.86
N PHE A 102 -11.89 4.90 -5.31
CA PHE A 102 -10.44 4.79 -5.29
C PHE A 102 -9.81 5.88 -4.45
N GLY A 103 -8.71 5.53 -3.78
CA GLY A 103 -7.88 6.42 -2.97
C GLY A 103 -6.42 6.02 -3.02
N LEU A 104 -5.58 6.67 -2.21
CA LEU A 104 -4.14 6.41 -2.11
C LEU A 104 -3.71 6.23 -0.65
N ILE A 105 -2.84 5.26 -0.42
CA ILE A 105 -2.11 5.07 0.83
C ILE A 105 -0.61 5.26 0.61
N ASN A 106 0.10 5.61 1.67
CA ASN A 106 1.54 5.69 1.70
C ASN A 106 2.19 4.33 2.04
N LYS A 107 3.52 4.35 2.12
CA LYS A 107 4.36 3.18 2.35
C LYS A 107 4.18 2.55 3.73
N TYR A 108 3.55 3.27 4.66
CA TYR A 108 3.18 2.83 6.00
C TYR A 108 1.73 2.32 6.07
N GLY A 109 1.03 2.27 4.93
CA GLY A 109 -0.38 1.91 4.81
C GLY A 109 -1.36 3.02 5.19
N ARG A 110 -0.88 4.22 5.55
CA ARG A 110 -1.74 5.34 5.97
C ARG A 110 -2.36 6.05 4.78
N LYS A 111 -3.64 6.43 4.88
CA LYS A 111 -4.36 7.16 3.83
C LYS A 111 -3.71 8.52 3.59
N ILE A 112 -3.32 8.74 2.34
CA ILE A 112 -2.97 10.06 1.80
C ILE A 112 -4.20 10.66 1.12
N ILE A 113 -4.98 9.83 0.44
CA ILE A 113 -6.24 10.20 -0.21
C ILE A 113 -7.27 9.11 0.13
N PRO A 114 -8.45 9.43 0.69
CA PRO A 114 -9.43 8.41 1.04
C PRO A 114 -10.10 7.86 -0.24
N PRO A 115 -10.77 6.70 -0.19
CA PRO A 115 -11.54 6.17 -1.33
C PRO A 115 -12.75 7.04 -1.67
N ILE A 116 -12.55 8.07 -2.50
CA ILE A 116 -13.60 9.03 -2.89
C ILE A 116 -13.69 9.27 -4.40
N PHE A 117 -12.63 8.94 -5.15
CA PHE A 117 -12.59 9.14 -6.60
C PHE A 117 -13.22 7.97 -7.35
N LYS A 118 -13.88 8.25 -8.47
CA LYS A 118 -14.44 7.22 -9.37
C LYS A 118 -13.33 6.40 -10.03
N LYS A 119 -12.19 7.03 -10.33
CA LYS A 119 -11.03 6.38 -10.94
C LYS A 119 -9.76 7.14 -10.58
N ILE A 120 -8.65 6.42 -10.47
CA ILE A 120 -7.31 7.00 -10.41
C ILE A 120 -6.45 6.23 -11.42
N GLU A 121 -5.81 6.96 -12.32
CA GLU A 121 -4.98 6.42 -13.40
C GLU A 121 -3.62 7.08 -13.46
N LYS A 122 -2.64 6.34 -13.96
CA LYS A 122 -1.30 6.87 -14.18
C LYS A 122 -1.28 7.62 -15.52
N PHE A 123 -0.73 8.83 -15.53
CA PHE A 123 -0.56 9.63 -16.74
C PHE A 123 0.80 10.32 -16.70
N GLY A 124 1.71 9.89 -17.59
CA GLY A 124 3.08 10.38 -17.59
C GLY A 124 3.77 10.22 -16.24
N SER A 125 4.24 11.34 -15.69
CA SER A 125 4.88 11.38 -14.37
C SER A 125 3.89 11.48 -13.21
N GLY A 126 2.59 11.71 -13.44
CA GLY A 126 1.59 11.93 -12.39
C GLY A 126 0.44 10.93 -12.40
N LEU A 127 -0.60 11.30 -11.66
CA LEU A 127 -1.88 10.60 -11.63
C LEU A 127 -3.01 11.54 -12.06
N VAL A 128 -3.98 10.98 -12.79
CA VAL A 128 -5.25 11.62 -13.09
C VAL A 128 -6.31 11.01 -12.19
N PHE A 129 -7.04 11.87 -11.50
CA PHE A 129 -8.16 11.55 -10.64
C PHE A 129 -9.44 11.88 -11.39
N HIS A 130 -10.36 10.93 -11.47
CA HIS A 130 -11.67 11.14 -12.09
C HIS A 130 -12.73 11.18 -11.01
N ASN A 131 -13.53 12.25 -11.00
CA ASN A 131 -14.66 12.42 -10.11
C ASN A 131 -15.93 11.77 -10.69
N PHE A 132 -16.96 11.64 -9.85
CA PHE A 132 -18.26 11.11 -10.28
C PHE A 132 -19.06 12.08 -11.15
N ASP A 133 -18.83 13.38 -11.00
CA ASP A 133 -19.40 14.46 -11.82
C ASP A 133 -18.70 14.64 -13.18
N SER A 134 -17.83 13.70 -13.56
CA SER A 134 -17.05 13.69 -14.80
C SER A 134 -15.93 14.73 -14.89
N THR A 135 -15.65 15.47 -13.82
CA THR A 135 -14.45 16.31 -13.74
C THR A 135 -13.19 15.46 -13.52
N THR A 136 -12.04 16.02 -13.88
CA THR A 136 -10.74 15.38 -13.69
C THR A 136 -9.72 16.33 -13.09
N GLU A 137 -8.81 15.77 -12.30
CA GLU A 137 -7.72 16.49 -11.65
C GLU A 137 -6.40 15.76 -11.93
N PHE A 138 -5.35 16.51 -12.26
CA PHE A 138 -4.01 15.96 -12.44
C PHE A 138 -3.11 16.35 -11.27
N LEU A 139 -2.38 15.37 -10.74
CA LEU A 139 -1.34 15.61 -9.74
C LEU A 139 -0.04 14.96 -10.18
N ASP A 140 1.00 15.78 -10.32
CA ASP A 140 2.33 15.29 -10.68
C ASP A 140 2.97 14.47 -9.55
N ARG A 141 3.97 13.63 -9.86
CA ARG A 141 4.67 12.80 -8.86
C ARG A 141 5.30 13.62 -7.74
N LYS A 142 5.89 14.79 -8.01
CA LYS A 142 6.52 15.62 -6.96
C LYS A 142 5.45 16.12 -5.98
N SER A 143 4.27 16.44 -6.46
CA SER A 143 3.14 16.83 -5.63
C SER A 143 2.61 15.65 -4.81
N LEU A 144 2.46 14.48 -5.44
CA LEU A 144 2.00 13.22 -4.83
C LEU A 144 2.90 12.73 -3.68
N ILE A 145 4.22 12.72 -3.87
CA ILE A 145 5.17 12.23 -2.84
C ILE A 145 5.24 13.16 -1.62
N ASN A 146 4.76 14.40 -1.74
CA ASN A 146 4.76 15.41 -0.70
C ASN A 146 3.38 15.63 -0.07
N LEU A 147 2.43 14.73 -0.34
CA LEU A 147 1.11 14.79 0.28
C LEU A 147 1.20 14.38 1.76
N PRO A 148 0.55 15.13 2.68
CA PRO A 148 0.47 14.72 4.07
C PRO A 148 -0.44 13.49 4.23
N GLU A 149 -0.24 12.77 5.32
CA GLU A 149 -1.19 11.77 5.78
C GLU A 149 -2.47 12.48 6.25
N ILE A 150 -3.63 11.91 5.94
CA ILE A 150 -4.89 12.44 6.44
C ILE A 150 -5.05 12.00 7.90
N SER A 151 -4.93 12.94 8.84
CA SER A 151 -5.35 12.73 10.24
C SER A 151 -6.88 12.69 10.32
N LYS A 152 -7.41 12.07 11.38
CA LYS A 152 -8.86 11.98 11.61
C LYS A 152 -9.54 13.36 11.68
N GLU A 153 -8.83 14.44 12.02
CA GLU A 153 -9.41 15.79 12.13
C GLU A 153 -9.57 16.54 10.79
N MET A 154 -8.87 16.14 9.72
CA MET A 154 -8.92 16.87 8.43
C MET A 154 -10.18 16.57 7.59
N HIS A 155 -11.20 15.93 8.16
CA HIS A 155 -12.15 15.12 7.40
C HIS A 155 -13.25 15.87 6.64
N ILE A 156 -13.61 17.12 6.96
CA ILE A 156 -14.81 17.74 6.36
C ILE A 156 -14.50 18.67 5.18
N ASP A 157 -13.60 19.64 5.34
CA ASP A 157 -13.29 20.57 4.23
C ASP A 157 -12.45 19.91 3.13
N TYR A 158 -11.56 18.98 3.51
CA TYR A 158 -10.73 18.21 2.58
C TYR A 158 -11.56 17.40 1.58
N LEU A 159 -12.74 16.90 1.96
CA LEU A 159 -13.57 16.05 1.09
C LEU A 159 -14.34 16.81 0.01
N LYS A 160 -14.42 18.15 0.08
CA LYS A 160 -15.11 18.97 -0.94
C LYS A 160 -14.29 19.12 -2.22
N ASP A 161 -12.98 19.26 -2.08
CA ASP A 161 -12.00 19.34 -3.19
C ASP A 161 -10.62 18.89 -2.69
N PRO A 162 -10.36 17.57 -2.62
CA PRO A 162 -9.19 17.00 -1.95
C PRO A 162 -7.87 17.50 -2.54
N VAL A 163 -7.78 17.59 -3.86
CA VAL A 163 -6.54 18.00 -4.53
C VAL A 163 -6.33 19.50 -4.39
N LYS A 164 -7.36 20.34 -4.51
CA LYS A 164 -7.21 21.78 -4.29
C LYS A 164 -6.87 22.11 -2.85
N ASN A 165 -7.49 21.44 -1.87
CA ASN A 165 -7.19 21.64 -0.45
C ASN A 165 -5.77 21.20 -0.09
N ILE A 166 -5.30 20.09 -0.66
CA ILE A 166 -3.89 19.68 -0.61
C ILE A 166 -2.98 20.80 -1.14
N LEU A 167 -3.27 21.35 -2.32
CA LEU A 167 -2.41 22.32 -2.99
C LEU A 167 -2.40 23.67 -2.24
N GLN A 168 -3.54 24.09 -1.67
CA GLN A 168 -3.67 25.30 -0.86
C GLN A 168 -3.00 25.17 0.52
N SER A 169 -3.01 23.98 1.15
CA SER A 169 -2.33 23.75 2.43
C SER A 169 -0.80 23.91 2.37
N LYS A 170 -0.19 23.82 1.17
CA LYS A 170 1.23 24.12 0.95
C LYS A 170 1.53 25.63 0.95
N ALA A 171 0.54 26.49 0.71
CA ALA A 171 0.71 27.95 0.76
C ALA A 171 0.72 28.51 2.20
N ILE A 172 0.23 27.75 3.19
CA ILE A 172 0.04 28.24 4.58
C ILE A 172 1.22 27.89 5.51
N LYS A 173 2.20 27.07 5.10
CA LYS A 173 3.43 26.81 5.90
C LYS A 173 4.61 27.75 5.61
N LYS A 174 4.33 29.00 5.18
CA LYS A 174 5.29 30.11 5.28
C LYS A 174 4.68 31.26 6.07
N SER A 175 4.53 31.10 7.38
CA SER A 175 4.64 32.24 8.30
C SER A 175 4.87 31.76 9.72
N LYS A 176 5.83 32.42 10.38
CA LYS A 176 6.18 32.43 11.80
C LYS A 176 7.22 31.39 12.26
N SER A 177 8.49 31.73 12.04
CA SER A 177 9.42 31.83 13.16
C SER A 177 9.87 33.30 13.27
N PHE A 178 9.90 33.78 14.52
CA PHE A 178 10.18 35.14 14.95
C PHE A 178 11.53 35.68 14.45
#